data_AF-A0AAD3CR26-F1
#
_entry.id   AF-A0AAD3CR26-F1
#
_cell.length_a   1.000
_cell.length_b   1.000
_cell.length_c   1.000
_cell.angle_alpha   90.00
_cell.angle_beta   90.00
_cell.angle_gamma   90.00
#
_symmetry.space_group_name_H-M   'P 1'
#
loop_
_entity.id
_entity.type
_entity.pdbx_description
1 polymer ?
#
loop_
_entity_poly.entity_id
_entity_poly.type
_entity_poly.pdbx_seq_one_letter_code
_entity_poly.pdbx_strand_id
1 'polypeptide(L)'
;MSVRRAVVNLSKQAIRAAKPSARCNPVSRCFASLPESISRSGEATSFPNEFPGQNYDFNWTLNGDGVTPIKKAAFRITKPLDLKVAGLKPLSTSPLKVNASSAKSNMKEAGSDALDFDSYDEIAQRAKDLLSYSDALYCPEGHMPGSTTSVRVITNSDSLAPKLLAYLDRAPKRDSTGCSITAYVLEDENMDNFSAYAIEEVGETEEDITSVAAVVCTGKNVKVEQVVAGLELSLDGLKEDEEARKAEATSEE
;
A
#
# COMPACT_ATOMS: atom_id res chain seq x y z
N MET A 1 16.32 -43.30 3.24
CA MET A 1 17.31 -43.30 2.15
C MET A 1 18.02 -41.96 2.18
N SER A 2 19.35 -41.97 2.35
CA SER A 2 20.18 -40.81 2.64
C SER A 2 20.58 -40.10 1.34
N VAL A 3 20.20 -38.82 1.18
CA VAL A 3 20.61 -37.99 0.05
C VAL A 3 21.50 -36.88 0.61
N ARG A 4 22.81 -36.98 0.35
CA ARG A 4 23.82 -35.98 0.71
C ARG A 4 23.70 -34.79 -0.25
N ARG A 5 23.37 -33.61 0.26
CA ARG A 5 23.45 -32.34 -0.49
C ARG A 5 24.88 -31.81 -0.49
N ALA A 6 25.35 -31.38 -1.67
CA ALA A 6 26.64 -30.76 -1.87
C ALA A 6 26.63 -29.31 -1.36
N VAL A 7 27.60 -28.96 -0.53
CA VAL A 7 27.82 -27.60 -0.01
C VAL A 7 28.63 -26.82 -1.05
N VAL A 8 28.02 -25.77 -1.62
CA VAL A 8 28.74 -24.78 -2.44
C VAL A 8 29.05 -23.58 -1.55
N ASN A 9 30.33 -23.44 -1.19
CA ASN A 9 30.86 -22.28 -0.48
C ASN A 9 31.00 -21.10 -1.45
N LEU A 10 30.17 -20.07 -1.31
CA LEU A 10 30.38 -18.77 -1.96
C LEU A 10 31.06 -17.81 -0.99
N SER A 11 32.31 -17.51 -1.32
CA SER A 11 33.20 -16.60 -0.61
C SER A 11 32.66 -15.16 -0.56
N LYS A 12 32.64 -14.59 0.64
CA LYS A 12 32.43 -13.16 0.91
C LYS A 12 33.51 -12.32 0.23
N GLN A 13 33.14 -11.46 -0.71
CA GLN A 13 33.96 -10.31 -1.12
C GLN A 13 33.37 -9.01 -0.57
N ALA A 14 34.15 -8.37 0.29
CA ALA A 14 33.88 -7.06 0.86
C ALA A 14 34.14 -5.97 -0.20
N ILE A 15 33.10 -5.24 -0.59
CA ILE A 15 33.26 -4.03 -1.42
C ILE A 15 33.51 -2.85 -0.48
N ARG A 16 34.76 -2.38 -0.48
CA ARG A 16 35.19 -1.14 0.18
C ARG A 16 34.55 0.06 -0.50
N ALA A 17 33.92 0.91 0.31
CA ALA A 17 33.39 2.21 -0.08
C ALA A 17 34.50 3.16 -0.58
N ALA A 18 34.34 3.68 -1.80
CA ALA A 18 35.11 4.82 -2.30
C ALA A 18 34.24 6.08 -2.23
N LYS A 19 34.72 7.10 -1.51
CA LYS A 19 34.17 8.47 -1.51
C LYS A 19 34.45 9.14 -2.86
N PRO A 20 33.46 9.66 -3.59
CA PRO A 20 33.71 10.62 -4.64
C PRO A 20 33.75 12.04 -4.05
N SER A 21 34.94 12.61 -4.00
CA SER A 21 35.17 14.04 -3.89
C SER A 21 35.36 14.59 -5.31
N ALA A 22 34.37 15.33 -5.82
CA ALA A 22 34.54 16.15 -7.01
C ALA A 22 33.58 17.34 -6.93
N ARG A 23 34.17 18.53 -6.76
CA ARG A 23 33.52 19.82 -6.98
C ARG A 23 33.19 19.93 -8.46
N CYS A 24 31.92 19.96 -8.81
CA CYS A 24 31.46 20.35 -10.14
C CYS A 24 31.05 21.84 -10.08
N ASN A 25 31.80 22.69 -10.80
CA ASN A 25 31.37 24.04 -11.11
C ASN A 25 30.04 23.99 -11.89
N PRO A 26 29.08 24.88 -11.64
CA PRO A 26 27.93 25.02 -12.53
C PRO A 26 28.42 25.60 -13.87
N VAL A 27 28.59 24.73 -14.87
CA VAL A 27 28.64 25.17 -16.26
C VAL A 27 27.25 25.69 -16.58
N SER A 28 27.11 27.01 -16.54
CA SER A 28 25.99 27.71 -17.14
C SER A 28 25.97 27.36 -18.63
N ARG A 29 25.17 26.34 -18.99
CA ARG A 29 24.85 26.07 -20.38
C ARG A 29 23.96 27.22 -20.83
N CYS A 30 24.58 28.21 -21.48
CA CYS A 30 23.88 29.07 -22.40
C CYS A 30 23.14 28.15 -23.37
N PHE A 31 21.82 28.08 -23.24
CA PHE A 31 20.97 27.59 -24.33
C PHE A 31 21.24 28.55 -25.50
N ALA A 32 22.05 28.08 -26.45
CA ALA A 32 22.09 28.69 -27.77
C ALA A 32 20.64 28.76 -28.25
N SER A 33 20.18 29.99 -28.43
CA SER A 33 18.87 30.35 -28.94
C SER A 33 18.50 29.45 -30.11
N LEU A 34 17.48 28.61 -29.90
CA LEU A 34 16.82 27.92 -30.99
C LEU A 34 16.35 28.98 -32.01
N PRO A 35 16.53 28.77 -33.32
CA PRO A 35 16.04 29.70 -34.33
C PRO A 35 14.53 29.87 -34.19
N GLU A 36 14.04 31.11 -34.31
CA GLU A 36 12.61 31.46 -34.23
C GLU A 36 11.72 30.70 -35.22
N SER A 37 12.33 30.07 -36.25
CA SER A 37 11.65 29.22 -37.22
C SER A 37 11.22 27.85 -36.69
N ILE A 38 11.67 27.44 -35.50
CA ILE A 38 11.17 26.24 -34.82
C ILE A 38 10.02 26.68 -33.91
N SER A 39 8.86 26.91 -34.51
CA SER A 39 7.62 26.81 -33.74
C SER A 39 7.45 25.34 -33.38
N ARG A 40 7.30 25.01 -32.09
CA ARG A 40 6.74 23.71 -31.69
C ARG A 40 5.30 23.68 -32.20
N SER A 41 5.11 23.31 -33.45
CA SER A 41 3.80 23.19 -34.12
C SER A 41 3.17 21.85 -33.78
N GLY A 42 2.92 21.69 -32.49
CA GLY A 42 2.12 20.64 -31.90
C GLY A 42 1.81 21.13 -30.51
N GLU A 43 0.54 21.19 -30.13
CA GLU A 43 0.24 21.10 -28.70
C GLU A 43 1.13 19.98 -28.16
N ALA A 44 1.83 20.23 -27.05
CA ALA A 44 2.39 19.13 -26.30
C ALA A 44 1.17 18.36 -25.78
N THR A 45 0.55 17.56 -26.64
CA THR A 45 -0.34 16.47 -26.29
C THR A 45 0.54 15.66 -25.38
N SER A 46 0.35 15.86 -24.08
CA SER A 46 0.95 15.07 -23.02
C SER A 46 1.04 13.65 -23.51
N PHE A 47 2.22 13.02 -23.39
CA PHE A 47 2.37 11.63 -23.79
C PHE A 47 1.19 10.84 -23.21
N PRO A 48 0.62 9.85 -23.93
CA PRO A 48 -0.66 9.22 -23.61
C PRO A 48 -0.84 8.70 -22.17
N ASN A 49 0.20 8.74 -21.33
CA ASN A 49 0.23 8.26 -19.96
C ASN A 49 0.80 9.27 -18.92
N GLU A 50 0.82 10.57 -19.20
CA GLU A 50 1.41 11.58 -18.29
C GLU A 50 0.37 12.31 -17.41
N PHE A 51 -0.72 11.65 -17.01
CA PHE A 51 -1.60 12.23 -16.00
C PHE A 51 -0.96 12.11 -14.61
N PRO A 52 -1.09 13.12 -13.74
CA PRO A 52 -0.71 12.98 -12.33
C PRO A 52 -1.37 11.71 -11.77
N GLY A 53 -0.57 10.75 -11.27
CA GLY A 53 -1.05 9.46 -10.77
C GLY A 53 -1.12 8.31 -11.79
N GLN A 54 -0.60 8.46 -13.01
CA GLN A 54 -0.27 7.31 -13.87
C GLN A 54 1.20 6.92 -13.69
N ASN A 55 1.50 6.23 -12.59
CA ASN A 55 2.82 5.64 -12.36
C ASN A 55 2.76 4.16 -12.72
N TYR A 56 3.48 3.74 -13.77
CA TYR A 56 3.43 2.37 -14.29
C TYR A 56 3.80 1.32 -13.23
N ASP A 57 4.90 1.54 -12.50
CA ASP A 57 5.36 0.62 -11.45
C ASP A 57 4.31 0.47 -10.35
N PHE A 58 3.67 1.58 -9.99
CA PHE A 58 2.62 1.57 -8.98
C PHE A 58 1.34 0.89 -9.47
N ASN A 59 0.93 1.13 -10.71
CA ASN A 59 -0.24 0.46 -11.31
C ASN A 59 -0.02 -1.05 -11.39
N TRP A 60 1.20 -1.51 -11.72
CA TRP A 60 1.54 -2.93 -11.70
C TRP A 60 1.48 -3.53 -10.30
N THR A 61 1.86 -2.73 -9.30
CA THR A 61 1.73 -3.14 -7.91
C THR A 61 0.27 -3.30 -7.51
N LEU A 62 -0.60 -2.35 -7.87
CA LEU A 62 -2.05 -2.43 -7.59
C LEU A 62 -2.69 -3.64 -8.28
N ASN A 63 -2.26 -3.98 -9.50
CA ASN A 63 -2.71 -5.20 -10.16
C ASN A 63 -2.33 -6.45 -9.35
N GLY A 64 -1.16 -6.46 -8.72
CA GLY A 64 -0.75 -7.50 -7.77
C GLY A 64 -1.64 -7.56 -6.53
N ASP A 65 -2.15 -6.43 -6.06
CA ASP A 65 -3.17 -6.33 -5.00
C ASP A 65 -4.61 -6.67 -5.51
N GLY A 66 -4.76 -7.05 -6.77
CA GLY A 66 -6.05 -7.38 -7.39
C GLY A 66 -6.90 -6.17 -7.79
N VAL A 67 -6.35 -4.95 -7.79
CA VAL A 67 -7.04 -3.73 -8.23
C VAL A 67 -6.40 -3.19 -9.50
N THR A 68 -7.17 -3.15 -10.59
CA THR A 68 -6.69 -2.64 -11.89
C THR A 68 -7.32 -1.28 -12.19
N PRO A 69 -6.60 -0.15 -12.10
CA PRO A 69 -7.16 1.16 -12.42
C PRO A 69 -7.50 1.26 -13.93
N ILE A 70 -8.80 1.22 -14.29
CA ILE A 70 -9.23 1.20 -15.72
C ILE A 70 -9.40 2.61 -16.29
N LYS A 71 -10.04 3.51 -15.54
CA LYS A 71 -10.51 4.80 -16.10
C LYS A 71 -9.49 5.92 -15.97
N LYS A 72 -9.03 6.17 -14.76
CA LYS A 72 -8.33 7.39 -14.34
C LYS A 72 -7.15 7.01 -13.43
N ALA A 73 -6.38 8.02 -13.05
CA ALA A 73 -5.12 7.88 -12.31
C ALA A 73 -5.28 7.26 -10.90
N ALA A 74 -4.27 6.49 -10.50
CA ALA A 74 -4.10 5.96 -9.15
C ALA A 74 -2.99 6.75 -8.42
N PHE A 75 -3.39 7.52 -7.41
CA PHE A 75 -2.50 8.41 -6.69
C PHE A 75 -1.83 7.67 -5.52
N ARG A 76 -0.56 7.32 -5.67
CA ARG A 76 0.28 6.89 -4.54
C ARG A 76 0.56 8.09 -3.63
N ILE A 77 0.05 8.07 -2.41
CA ILE A 77 0.11 9.20 -1.48
C ILE A 77 0.98 8.80 -0.27
N THR A 78 2.20 9.33 -0.21
CA THR A 78 3.15 9.07 0.89
C THR A 78 3.45 10.32 1.71
N LYS A 79 3.11 11.49 1.18
CA LYS A 79 3.40 12.80 1.76
C LYS A 79 2.22 13.74 1.57
N PRO A 80 2.07 14.76 2.44
CA PRO A 80 1.04 15.79 2.26
C PRO A 80 1.12 16.58 0.94
N LEU A 81 2.28 16.60 0.28
CA LEU A 81 2.42 17.20 -1.05
C LEU A 81 1.71 16.37 -2.13
N ASP A 82 1.72 15.04 -2.00
CA ASP A 82 1.10 14.11 -2.95
C ASP A 82 -0.43 14.30 -2.94
N LEU A 83 -1.01 14.63 -1.78
CA LEU A 83 -2.43 15.01 -1.68
C LEU A 83 -2.76 16.19 -2.58
N LYS A 84 -1.91 17.23 -2.62
CA LYS A 84 -2.14 18.39 -3.49
C LYS A 84 -2.08 18.03 -4.97
N VAL A 85 -1.18 17.11 -5.34
CA VAL A 85 -1.07 16.58 -6.71
C VAL A 85 -2.33 15.80 -7.09
N ALA A 86 -2.93 15.10 -6.13
CA ALA A 86 -4.21 14.42 -6.27
C ALA A 86 -5.44 15.35 -6.19
N GLY A 87 -5.24 16.68 -6.07
CA GLY A 87 -6.33 17.65 -5.90
C GLY A 87 -6.99 17.66 -4.52
N LEU A 88 -6.42 16.93 -3.55
CA LEU A 88 -6.91 16.82 -2.18
C LEU A 88 -6.26 17.85 -1.25
N LYS A 89 -7.00 18.22 -0.20
CA LYS A 89 -6.51 19.14 0.83
C LYS A 89 -5.85 18.34 1.97
N PRO A 90 -4.59 18.66 2.35
CA PRO A 90 -3.98 18.05 3.51
C PRO A 90 -4.69 18.47 4.80
N LEU A 91 -4.76 17.55 5.76
CA LEU A 91 -5.29 17.83 7.09
C LEU A 91 -4.35 18.80 7.83
N SER A 92 -4.92 19.72 8.61
CA SER A 92 -4.13 20.68 9.41
C SER A 92 -3.50 20.06 10.66
N THR A 93 -4.07 18.95 11.14
CA THR A 93 -3.63 18.23 12.33
C THR A 93 -2.99 16.89 11.93
N SER A 94 -1.70 16.73 12.24
CA SER A 94 -0.94 15.48 12.05
C SER A 94 0.01 15.31 13.25
N PRO A 95 0.09 14.13 13.89
CA PRO A 95 -0.67 12.91 13.60
C PRO A 95 -2.14 12.99 14.03
N LEU A 96 -3.02 12.30 13.30
CA LEU A 96 -4.43 12.15 13.64
C LEU A 96 -4.59 11.08 14.73
N LYS A 97 -5.18 11.46 15.86
CA LYS A 97 -5.56 10.51 16.92
C LYS A 97 -6.97 10.02 16.68
N VAL A 98 -7.12 8.72 16.42
CA VAL A 98 -8.42 8.07 16.17
C VAL A 98 -8.68 7.10 17.31
N ASN A 99 -9.86 7.16 17.92
CA ASN A 99 -10.30 6.16 18.89
C ASN A 99 -11.18 5.13 18.18
N ALA A 100 -10.63 3.96 17.91
CA ALA A 100 -11.29 2.89 17.16
C ALA A 100 -11.94 1.81 18.04
N SER A 101 -11.99 1.98 19.37
CA SER A 101 -12.44 0.93 20.30
C SER A 101 -13.85 0.40 20.01
N SER A 102 -14.80 1.27 19.63
CA SER A 102 -16.17 0.85 19.28
C SER A 102 -16.27 0.20 17.90
N ALA A 103 -15.33 0.48 17.01
CA ALA A 103 -15.29 -0.14 15.70
C ALA A 103 -14.65 -1.53 15.74
N LYS A 104 -13.66 -1.75 16.64
CA LYS A 104 -13.01 -3.05 16.85
C LYS A 104 -14.02 -4.17 17.17
N SER A 105 -15.03 -3.90 18.01
CA SER A 105 -16.03 -4.91 18.37
C SER A 105 -16.96 -5.33 17.22
N ASN A 106 -17.01 -4.54 16.13
CA ASN A 106 -17.82 -4.84 14.94
C ASN A 106 -16.99 -5.39 13.78
N MET A 107 -15.66 -5.35 13.90
CA MET A 107 -14.75 -5.87 12.90
C MET A 107 -14.65 -7.38 13.06
N LYS A 108 -14.91 -8.12 11.99
CA LYS A 108 -14.86 -9.59 11.99
C LYS A 108 -13.57 -10.08 11.36
N GLU A 109 -13.03 -11.16 11.90
CA GLU A 109 -11.92 -11.89 11.31
C GLU A 109 -12.46 -13.00 10.39
N ALA A 110 -11.94 -13.09 9.17
CA ALA A 110 -12.26 -14.19 8.26
C ALA A 110 -11.71 -15.51 8.82
N GLY A 111 -12.51 -16.57 8.73
CA GLY A 111 -12.20 -17.86 9.35
C GLY A 111 -12.64 -18.00 10.81
N SER A 112 -13.18 -16.94 11.40
CA SER A 112 -13.82 -17.01 12.73
C SER A 112 -15.23 -17.60 12.65
N ASP A 113 -15.81 -17.94 13.81
CA ASP A 113 -17.20 -18.37 13.92
C ASP A 113 -18.22 -17.36 13.36
N ALA A 114 -17.80 -16.09 13.17
CA ALA A 114 -18.67 -15.00 12.75
C ALA A 114 -18.61 -14.68 11.24
N LEU A 115 -17.60 -15.19 10.52
CA LEU A 115 -17.35 -14.93 9.09
C LEU A 115 -16.46 -16.02 8.50
N ASP A 116 -16.98 -16.79 7.55
CA ASP A 116 -16.22 -17.75 6.76
C ASP A 116 -15.37 -17.07 5.67
N PHE A 117 -14.32 -17.77 5.23
CA PHE A 117 -13.41 -17.28 4.19
C PHE A 117 -14.10 -17.08 2.84
N ASP A 118 -14.98 -17.99 2.42
CA ASP A 118 -15.66 -17.90 1.13
C ASP A 118 -16.48 -16.61 1.01
N SER A 119 -17.24 -16.27 2.07
CA SER A 119 -18.01 -15.03 2.15
C SER A 119 -17.13 -13.79 2.19
N TYR A 120 -15.99 -13.84 2.91
CA TYR A 120 -15.03 -12.74 2.91
C TYR A 120 -14.45 -12.52 1.51
N ASP A 121 -14.01 -13.58 0.83
CA ASP A 121 -13.38 -13.52 -0.49
C ASP A 121 -14.33 -13.01 -1.57
N GLU A 122 -15.61 -13.41 -1.54
CA GLU A 122 -16.62 -12.89 -2.46
C GLU A 122 -16.76 -11.36 -2.32
N ILE A 123 -16.87 -10.87 -1.07
CA ILE A 123 -17.02 -9.43 -0.79
C ILE A 123 -15.72 -8.69 -1.12
N ALA A 124 -14.56 -9.25 -0.77
CA ALA A 124 -13.26 -8.68 -1.04
C ALA A 124 -13.01 -8.54 -2.56
N GLN A 125 -13.30 -9.59 -3.34
CA GLN A 125 -13.17 -9.57 -4.79
C GLN A 125 -14.11 -8.55 -5.41
N ARG A 126 -15.38 -8.52 -4.98
CA ARG A 126 -16.34 -7.52 -5.44
C ARG A 126 -15.90 -6.10 -5.12
N ALA A 127 -15.31 -5.86 -3.94
CA ALA A 127 -14.78 -4.56 -3.57
C ALA A 127 -13.59 -4.16 -4.48
N LYS A 128 -12.66 -5.08 -4.75
CA LYS A 128 -11.52 -4.86 -5.66
C LYS A 128 -11.96 -4.54 -7.09
N ASP A 129 -12.97 -5.25 -7.59
CA ASP A 129 -13.54 -5.01 -8.93
C ASP A 129 -14.16 -3.60 -9.01
N LEU A 130 -14.96 -3.20 -8.03
CA LEU A 130 -15.58 -1.87 -8.00
C LEU A 130 -14.56 -0.74 -7.81
N LEU A 131 -13.51 -0.97 -7.02
CA LEU A 131 -12.36 -0.06 -6.94
C LEU A 131 -11.68 0.09 -8.30
N SER A 132 -11.53 -1.00 -9.06
CA SER A 132 -10.94 -0.98 -10.41
C SER A 132 -11.74 -0.12 -11.41
N TYR A 133 -13.07 -0.05 -11.24
CA TYR A 133 -13.97 0.81 -12.02
C TYR A 133 -14.10 2.25 -11.50
N SER A 134 -13.44 2.59 -10.39
CA SER A 134 -13.54 3.92 -9.79
C SER A 134 -12.85 4.98 -10.65
N ASP A 135 -13.40 6.19 -10.56
CA ASP A 135 -12.90 7.36 -11.29
C ASP A 135 -11.62 7.94 -10.67
N ALA A 136 -11.31 7.66 -9.42
CA ALA A 136 -10.02 8.04 -8.85
C ALA A 136 -9.70 7.02 -7.76
N LEU A 137 -8.45 6.60 -7.71
CA LEU A 137 -7.95 5.77 -6.63
C LEU A 137 -6.91 6.56 -5.87
N TYR A 138 -7.10 6.66 -4.56
CA TYR A 138 -6.18 7.28 -3.65
C TYR A 138 -5.55 6.16 -2.83
N CYS A 139 -4.22 6.16 -2.79
CA CYS A 139 -3.47 5.11 -2.12
C CYS A 139 -2.55 5.69 -1.04
N PRO A 140 -3.09 6.08 0.14
CA PRO A 140 -2.27 6.41 1.30
C PRO A 140 -1.37 5.24 1.68
N GLU A 141 -0.07 5.50 1.79
CA GLU A 141 0.93 4.53 2.24
C GLU A 141 1.75 5.08 3.39
N GLY A 142 2.11 4.21 4.33
CA GLY A 142 2.92 4.55 5.49
C GLY A 142 3.24 3.33 6.33
N HIS A 143 3.64 3.56 7.58
CA HIS A 143 3.73 2.52 8.60
C HIS A 143 2.58 2.66 9.60
N MET A 144 2.22 1.55 10.25
CA MET A 144 1.36 1.61 11.42
C MET A 144 1.99 2.48 12.52
N PRO A 145 1.21 3.31 13.23
CA PRO A 145 1.72 4.14 14.32
C PRO A 145 2.52 3.33 15.35
N GLY A 146 3.76 3.73 15.59
CA GLY A 146 4.64 3.04 16.54
C GLY A 146 5.18 1.69 16.08
N SER A 147 5.02 1.33 14.80
CA SER A 147 5.55 0.11 14.19
C SER A 147 6.32 0.41 12.90
N THR A 148 7.00 -0.61 12.35
CA THR A 148 7.58 -0.60 11.01
C THR A 148 6.75 -1.37 9.99
N THR A 149 5.60 -1.93 10.40
CA THR A 149 4.68 -2.67 9.54
C THR A 149 4.14 -1.74 8.46
N SER A 150 4.39 -2.08 7.19
CA SER A 150 3.94 -1.28 6.05
C SER A 150 2.45 -1.45 5.80
N VAL A 151 1.79 -0.33 5.53
CA VAL A 151 0.37 -0.27 5.23
C VAL A 151 0.15 0.42 3.90
N ARG A 152 -0.69 -0.19 3.07
CA ARG A 152 -1.30 0.46 1.91
C ARG A 152 -2.81 0.47 2.10
N VAL A 153 -3.42 1.64 1.97
CA VAL A 153 -4.88 1.74 1.88
C VAL A 153 -5.23 2.10 0.44
N ILE A 154 -6.11 1.34 -0.20
CA ILE A 154 -6.63 1.59 -1.55
C ILE A 154 -8.07 2.06 -1.40
N THR A 155 -8.35 3.32 -1.75
CA THR A 155 -9.69 3.89 -1.58
C THR A 155 -10.12 4.77 -2.75
N ASN A 156 -11.41 4.79 -3.04
CA ASN A 156 -12.03 5.77 -3.95
C ASN A 156 -12.48 7.06 -3.23
N SER A 157 -12.40 7.11 -1.90
CA SER A 157 -12.88 8.25 -1.10
C SER A 157 -11.86 9.37 -1.00
N ASP A 158 -12.22 10.54 -1.52
CA ASP A 158 -11.45 11.78 -1.41
C ASP A 158 -11.41 12.33 0.03
N SER A 159 -12.41 11.98 0.83
CA SER A 159 -12.59 12.46 2.19
C SER A 159 -11.81 11.63 3.23
N LEU A 160 -11.60 10.33 2.96
CA LEU A 160 -10.87 9.43 3.83
C LEU A 160 -9.36 9.46 3.58
N ALA A 161 -8.93 9.56 2.32
CA ALA A 161 -7.51 9.50 1.99
C ALA A 161 -6.62 10.48 2.78
N PRO A 162 -6.98 11.77 2.97
CA PRO A 162 -6.19 12.69 3.79
C PRO A 162 -6.16 12.32 5.27
N LYS A 163 -7.26 11.76 5.81
CA LYS A 163 -7.35 11.35 7.23
C LYS A 163 -6.50 10.12 7.50
N LEU A 164 -6.54 9.15 6.60
CA LEU A 164 -5.74 7.93 6.67
C LEU A 164 -4.25 8.24 6.56
N LEU A 165 -3.86 9.13 5.64
CA LEU A 165 -2.47 9.59 5.57
C LEU A 165 -2.02 10.28 6.86
N ALA A 166 -2.89 11.08 7.49
CA ALA A 166 -2.57 11.75 8.74
C ALA A 166 -2.50 10.80 9.95
N TYR A 167 -3.15 9.64 9.87
CA TYR A 167 -3.07 8.59 10.90
C TYR A 167 -1.77 7.78 10.78
N LEU A 168 -1.36 7.40 9.56
CA LEU A 168 -0.17 6.58 9.33
C LEU A 168 1.13 7.32 9.62
N ASP A 169 2.13 6.59 10.14
CA ASP A 169 3.48 7.09 10.28
C ASP A 169 4.17 7.18 8.92
N ARG A 170 5.01 8.20 8.73
CA ARG A 170 5.70 8.41 7.45
C ARG A 170 6.76 7.34 7.21
N ALA A 171 6.57 6.54 6.17
CA ALA A 171 7.56 5.58 5.71
C ALA A 171 8.59 6.22 4.75
N PRO A 172 9.85 5.76 4.73
CA PRO A 172 10.75 6.00 3.62
C PRO A 172 10.13 5.49 2.32
N LYS A 173 10.34 6.20 1.21
CA LYS A 173 9.84 5.75 -0.09
C LYS A 173 10.60 4.47 -0.48
N ARG A 174 9.97 3.32 -0.28
CA ARG A 174 10.42 2.01 -0.77
C ARG A 174 9.83 1.74 -2.16
N ASP A 175 10.38 0.74 -2.83
CA ASP A 175 9.77 0.15 -4.00
C ASP A 175 8.32 -0.24 -3.67
N SER A 176 7.42 -0.09 -4.63
CA SER A 176 5.99 -0.29 -4.38
C SER A 176 5.63 -1.74 -4.07
N THR A 177 6.53 -2.69 -4.27
CA THR A 177 6.30 -4.12 -4.05
C THR A 177 6.06 -4.46 -2.58
N GLY A 178 4.89 -5.06 -2.29
CA GLY A 178 4.56 -5.71 -1.02
C GLY A 178 4.32 -4.75 0.15
N CYS A 179 3.10 -4.77 0.68
CA CYS A 179 2.77 -4.20 1.99
C CYS A 179 2.33 -5.33 2.92
N SER A 180 2.71 -5.24 4.20
CA SER A 180 2.29 -6.25 5.19
C SER A 180 0.80 -6.20 5.44
N ILE A 181 0.20 -5.00 5.37
CA ILE A 181 -1.24 -4.80 5.49
C ILE A 181 -1.75 -4.03 4.27
N THR A 182 -2.72 -4.59 3.56
CA THR A 182 -3.42 -3.93 2.46
C THR A 182 -4.89 -3.75 2.81
N ALA A 183 -5.38 -2.52 2.81
CA ALA A 183 -6.77 -2.20 3.12
C ALA A 183 -7.53 -1.74 1.87
N TYR A 184 -8.60 -2.43 1.51
CA TYR A 184 -9.52 -2.10 0.43
C TYR A 184 -10.74 -1.35 1.00
N VAL A 185 -10.83 -0.05 0.72
CA VAL A 185 -11.86 0.84 1.28
C VAL A 185 -12.72 1.42 0.17
N LEU A 186 -13.91 0.84 -0.01
CA LEU A 186 -14.84 1.21 -1.07
C LEU A 186 -16.05 1.98 -0.51
N GLU A 187 -16.19 3.24 -0.91
CA GLU A 187 -17.43 3.99 -0.73
C GLU A 187 -18.32 3.85 -1.98
N ASP A 188 -19.42 3.11 -1.86
CA ASP A 188 -20.42 2.93 -2.93
C ASP A 188 -21.84 2.89 -2.33
N GLU A 189 -22.80 3.54 -2.97
CA GLU A 189 -24.18 3.60 -2.48
C GLU A 189 -24.93 2.27 -2.58
N ASN A 190 -24.46 1.36 -3.45
CA ASN A 190 -25.09 0.07 -3.72
C ASN A 190 -24.41 -1.09 -2.97
N MET A 191 -23.37 -0.81 -2.20
CA MET A 191 -22.70 -1.82 -1.37
C MET A 191 -23.20 -1.74 0.06
N ASP A 192 -23.44 -2.92 0.64
CA ASP A 192 -23.76 -3.04 2.06
C ASP A 192 -22.58 -2.60 2.93
N ASN A 193 -22.90 -2.17 4.15
CA ASN A 193 -21.88 -1.85 5.13
C ASN A 193 -21.21 -3.16 5.59
N PHE A 194 -19.94 -3.31 5.25
CA PHE A 194 -19.14 -4.47 5.61
C PHE A 194 -17.78 -4.01 6.13
N SER A 195 -17.27 -4.69 7.16
CA SER A 195 -15.95 -4.43 7.72
C SER A 195 -15.38 -5.72 8.31
N ALA A 196 -14.32 -6.22 7.68
CA ALA A 196 -13.63 -7.42 8.12
C ALA A 196 -12.12 -7.35 7.79
N TYR A 197 -11.35 -8.24 8.40
CA TYR A 197 -9.95 -8.48 8.03
C TYR A 197 -9.67 -9.99 7.91
N ALA A 198 -8.62 -10.33 7.18
CA ALA A 198 -8.08 -11.67 7.04
C ALA A 198 -6.56 -11.61 7.21
N ILE A 199 -5.98 -12.66 7.78
CA ILE A 199 -4.54 -12.87 7.85
C ILE A 199 -4.24 -14.10 7.00
N GLU A 200 -3.32 -13.95 6.07
CA GLU A 200 -2.96 -14.97 5.09
C GLU A 200 -1.46 -15.22 5.14
N GLU A 201 -1.06 -16.46 4.97
CA GLU A 201 0.33 -16.84 4.79
C GLU A 201 0.67 -16.86 3.30
N VAL A 202 1.71 -16.12 2.92
CA VAL A 202 2.19 -16.03 1.54
C VAL A 202 3.63 -16.49 1.49
N GLY A 203 3.90 -17.51 0.67
CA GLY A 203 5.23 -18.08 0.43
C GLY A 203 5.13 -19.37 -0.38
N GLU A 204 6.16 -19.68 -1.18
CA GLU A 204 6.22 -20.95 -1.94
C GLU A 204 6.91 -22.07 -1.15
N THR A 205 7.78 -21.71 -0.21
CA THR A 205 8.59 -22.63 0.59
C THR A 205 8.38 -22.33 2.08
N GLU A 206 8.54 -23.34 2.93
CA GLU A 206 8.46 -23.20 4.39
C GLU A 206 9.43 -22.15 4.95
N GLU A 207 10.56 -21.92 4.28
CA GLU A 207 11.58 -20.93 4.68
C GLU A 207 11.19 -19.48 4.30
N ASP A 208 10.25 -19.30 3.36
CA ASP A 208 9.85 -18.00 2.81
C ASP A 208 8.41 -17.60 3.18
N ILE A 209 7.77 -18.30 4.14
CA ILE A 209 6.40 -17.98 4.56
C ILE A 209 6.38 -16.65 5.31
N THR A 210 5.65 -15.69 4.76
CA THR A 210 5.39 -14.38 5.35
C THR A 210 3.90 -14.16 5.50
N SER A 211 3.48 -13.74 6.68
CA SER A 211 2.09 -13.44 6.99
C SER A 211 1.77 -12.02 6.51
N VAL A 212 0.68 -11.88 5.78
CA VAL A 212 0.14 -10.61 5.29
C VAL A 212 -1.30 -10.48 5.75
N ALA A 213 -1.79 -9.25 5.86
CA ALA A 213 -3.17 -9.01 6.24
C ALA A 213 -3.91 -8.19 5.18
N ALA A 214 -5.17 -8.55 4.97
CA ALA A 214 -6.09 -7.85 4.11
C ALA A 214 -7.26 -7.29 4.92
N VAL A 215 -7.51 -5.99 4.82
CA VAL A 215 -8.66 -5.33 5.47
C VAL A 215 -9.65 -4.92 4.38
N VAL A 216 -10.93 -5.21 4.57
CA VAL A 216 -11.99 -4.81 3.62
C VAL A 216 -13.03 -4.00 4.37
N CYS A 217 -13.28 -2.78 3.89
CA CYS A 217 -14.33 -1.91 4.39
C CYS A 217 -15.17 -1.39 3.21
N THR A 218 -16.46 -1.71 3.18
CA THR A 218 -17.38 -1.25 2.14
C THR A 218 -18.59 -0.57 2.74
N GLY A 219 -19.23 0.32 1.99
CA GLY A 219 -20.52 0.90 2.33
C GLY A 219 -20.68 2.33 1.84
N LYS A 220 -21.82 2.96 2.12
CA LYS A 220 -22.10 4.34 1.65
C LYS A 220 -21.24 5.41 2.32
N ASN A 221 -20.89 5.23 3.59
CA ASN A 221 -20.11 6.19 4.39
C ASN A 221 -19.17 5.41 5.30
N VAL A 222 -18.01 5.03 4.77
CA VAL A 222 -17.04 4.28 5.57
C VAL A 222 -16.38 5.22 6.55
N LYS A 223 -16.34 4.83 7.83
CA LYS A 223 -15.76 5.67 8.88
C LYS A 223 -14.27 5.41 9.02
N VAL A 224 -13.50 6.46 9.32
CA VAL A 224 -12.04 6.32 9.54
C VAL A 224 -11.74 5.38 10.71
N GLU A 225 -12.60 5.39 11.75
CA GLU A 225 -12.52 4.51 12.90
C GLU A 225 -12.64 3.02 12.52
N GLN A 226 -13.44 2.70 11.50
CA GLN A 226 -13.59 1.32 11.00
C GLN A 226 -12.32 0.85 10.31
N VAL A 227 -11.77 1.67 9.42
CA VAL A 227 -10.52 1.33 8.71
C VAL A 227 -9.38 1.18 9.72
N VAL A 228 -9.25 2.13 10.66
CA VAL A 228 -8.22 2.08 11.72
C VAL A 228 -8.40 0.85 12.61
N ALA A 229 -9.63 0.48 12.97
CA ALA A 229 -9.87 -0.75 13.74
C ALA A 229 -9.34 -1.99 13.00
N GLY A 230 -9.60 -2.10 11.69
CA GLY A 230 -9.13 -3.22 10.88
C GLY A 230 -7.61 -3.27 10.79
N LEU A 231 -6.97 -2.11 10.58
CA LEU A 231 -5.50 -1.99 10.54
C LEU A 231 -4.85 -2.38 11.87
N GLU A 232 -5.40 -1.93 13.00
CA GLU A 232 -4.87 -2.26 14.33
C GLU A 232 -5.05 -3.75 14.65
N LEU A 233 -6.21 -4.34 14.38
CA LEU A 233 -6.45 -5.77 14.59
C LEU A 233 -5.56 -6.64 13.69
N SER A 234 -5.39 -6.24 12.44
CA SER A 234 -4.45 -6.90 11.52
C SER A 234 -3.02 -6.84 12.02
N LEU A 235 -2.58 -5.70 12.56
CA LEU A 235 -1.25 -5.57 13.15
C LEU A 235 -1.05 -6.50 14.35
N ASP A 236 -2.06 -6.59 15.22
CA ASP A 236 -2.01 -7.44 16.40
C ASP A 236 -1.96 -8.92 15.99
N GLY A 237 -2.83 -9.36 15.08
CA GLY A 237 -2.82 -10.75 14.61
C GLY A 237 -1.54 -11.13 13.83
N LEU A 238 -0.95 -10.21 13.05
CA LEU A 238 0.36 -10.46 12.41
C LEU A 238 1.48 -10.69 13.43
N LYS A 239 1.43 -10.03 14.59
CA LYS A 239 2.42 -10.25 15.66
C LYS A 239 2.19 -11.58 16.36
N GLU A 240 0.94 -11.91 16.64
CA GLU A 240 0.56 -13.18 17.27
C GLU A 240 1.02 -14.37 16.41
N ASP A 241 0.82 -14.28 15.08
CA ASP A 241 1.30 -15.29 14.14
C ASP A 241 2.84 -15.41 14.12
N GLU A 242 3.57 -14.28 14.08
CA GLU A 242 5.03 -14.29 14.12
C GLU A 242 5.58 -14.87 15.44
N GLU A 243 4.91 -14.61 16.56
CA GLU A 243 5.26 -15.16 17.87
C GLU A 243 4.98 -16.67 17.95
N ALA A 244 3.85 -17.14 17.41
CA ALA A 244 3.52 -18.55 17.34
C ALA A 244 4.57 -19.33 16.53
N ARG A 245 4.95 -18.84 15.35
CA ARG A 245 5.98 -19.47 14.51
C ARG A 245 7.35 -19.53 15.17
N LYS A 246 7.74 -18.47 15.89
CA LYS A 246 8.99 -18.48 16.68
C LYS A 246 8.96 -19.51 17.80
N ALA A 247 7.80 -19.70 18.44
CA ALA A 247 7.64 -20.69 19.49
C ALA A 247 7.75 -22.13 18.94
N GLU A 248 7.12 -22.41 17.80
CA GLU A 248 7.19 -23.71 17.13
C GLU A 248 8.62 -24.06 16.71
N ALA A 249 9.32 -23.12 16.05
CA ALA A 249 10.71 -23.30 15.65
C ALA A 249 11.66 -23.57 16.84
N THR A 250 11.38 -23.00 18.01
CA THR A 250 12.18 -23.24 19.23
C THR A 250 11.89 -24.60 19.87
N SER A 251 10.72 -25.20 19.61
CA SER A 251 10.31 -26.48 20.20
C SER A 251 10.81 -27.72 19.43
N GLU A 252 11.25 -27.53 18.18
CA GLU A 252 11.79 -28.60 17.33
C GLU A 252 13.32 -28.76 17.44
N GLU A 253 14.01 -27.85 18.14
CA GLU A 253 15.46 -27.92 18.47
C GLU A 253 15.75 -28.66 19.78
#